data_AF-A0A0E3S8E2-F1
#
_entry.id   AF-A0A0E3S8E2-F1
#
_cell.length_a   1.000
_cell.length_b   1.000
_cell.length_c   1.000
_cell.angle_alpha   90.00
_cell.angle_beta   90.00
_cell.angle_gamma   90.00
#
_symmetry.space_group_name_H-M   'P 1'
#
loop_
_entity.id
_entity.type
_entity.pdbx_description
1 polymer ?
#
loop_
_entity_poly.entity_id
_entity_poly.type
_entity_poly.pdbx_seq_one_letter_code
_entity_poly.pdbx_strand_id
1 'polypeptide(L)'
;MTLDRKYDSGQKEVNSLQASQNSGEPQNGNQLEVKVEAVRESSVSIRESAGYSTVFDALFLLVLISLSGVLLMPSLQADEQYIAAGYVTSSELDSYLLESFLSCKLEDFEYEISPLSALNISVPENSVVESPAHTLFGKEQKHRTLADLTTEYLAISLTLSNNGSAVPLNPLAEDYSDKTSETIATYLDRKVAGRFSYRFEAYWHPVEAFPLGSELIIGEEPPADAIRQSTKLSMPLYAIAPSKDSLLSCVNDSMLEASLNASDEEASTALFQAFNASLDAAALEGAETAVELLFPSDYSGSVFGGETDESFDTLLYGVSENAGEENFPSTEDEFNAYLSDLLETGFALNSETDSENASAAELSLLEALLADHIKEEIRAELEAEFSGEINETVYAMLEAEDFSEAQALRDTEIESIYRQINPGGARIVLYLWKPF
;
A
#
# COMPACT_ATOMS: atom_id res chain seq x y z
N MET A 1 53.59 16.18 -17.71
CA MET A 1 54.51 15.10 -18.12
C MET A 1 53.63 14.07 -18.83
N THR A 2 53.62 13.85 -20.16
CA THR A 2 54.71 13.88 -21.19
C THR A 2 55.89 13.00 -20.79
N LEU A 3 56.45 12.08 -21.59
CA LEU A 3 56.43 11.70 -23.04
C LEU A 3 56.60 10.15 -23.14
N ASP A 4 56.43 9.37 -24.23
CA ASP A 4 55.96 9.47 -25.64
C ASP A 4 56.01 8.01 -26.26
N ARG A 5 55.46 7.76 -27.47
CA ARG A 5 55.72 6.62 -28.39
C ARG A 5 54.99 5.27 -28.16
N LYS A 6 54.66 4.48 -29.21
CA LYS A 6 54.73 4.70 -30.67
C LYS A 6 53.69 3.84 -31.41
N TYR A 7 53.04 4.40 -32.43
CA TYR A 7 52.47 3.62 -33.54
C TYR A 7 53.53 3.40 -34.64
N ASP A 8 53.37 2.35 -35.43
CA ASP A 8 54.06 2.16 -36.72
C ASP A 8 53.04 1.91 -37.84
N SER A 9 53.54 1.76 -39.06
CA SER A 9 52.94 2.23 -40.30
C SER A 9 52.45 1.12 -41.23
N GLY A 10 51.52 1.47 -42.13
CA GLY A 10 50.86 0.50 -43.02
C GLY A 10 50.16 1.15 -44.21
N GLN A 11 50.79 2.12 -44.88
CA GLN A 11 50.23 2.73 -46.09
C GLN A 11 50.08 1.72 -47.23
N LYS A 12 48.90 1.71 -47.85
CA LYS A 12 48.81 1.68 -49.32
C LYS A 12 47.63 2.52 -49.79
N GLU A 13 47.80 3.12 -50.96
CA GLU A 13 47.13 4.33 -51.43
C GLU A 13 46.89 4.20 -52.96
N VAL A 14 46.29 5.22 -53.59
CA VAL A 14 46.30 5.47 -55.05
C VAL A 14 45.40 4.53 -55.91
N ASN A 15 44.49 5.03 -56.77
CA ASN A 15 44.02 6.42 -56.96
C ASN A 15 42.62 6.50 -57.60
N SER A 16 42.08 7.72 -57.62
CA SER A 16 40.84 8.14 -58.28
C SER A 16 40.97 8.40 -59.79
N LEU A 17 39.81 8.57 -60.44
CA LEU A 17 39.66 8.93 -61.86
C LEU A 17 39.90 10.42 -62.12
N GLN A 18 40.53 10.74 -63.26
CA GLN A 18 40.35 11.99 -64.00
C GLN A 18 40.48 11.72 -65.51
N ALA A 19 39.86 12.57 -66.33
CA ALA A 19 39.79 12.43 -67.79
C ALA A 19 40.03 13.78 -68.49
N SER A 20 40.57 13.78 -69.72
CA SER A 20 40.17 14.72 -70.79
C SER A 20 40.88 14.49 -72.14
N GLN A 21 40.11 14.64 -73.24
CA GLN A 21 40.45 15.24 -74.56
C GLN A 21 41.51 14.65 -75.54
N ASN A 22 41.01 14.40 -76.76
CA ASN A 22 41.55 14.75 -78.09
C ASN A 22 42.82 14.01 -78.61
N SER A 23 43.05 13.80 -79.93
CA SER A 23 42.37 14.25 -81.18
C SER A 23 42.59 13.24 -82.34
N GLY A 24 41.93 13.42 -83.50
CA GLY A 24 42.46 12.96 -84.81
C GLY A 24 41.56 12.04 -85.66
N GLU A 25 41.02 12.58 -86.75
CA GLU A 25 40.29 11.92 -87.87
C GLU A 25 41.19 11.91 -89.14
N PRO A 26 40.78 11.51 -90.39
CA PRO A 26 39.55 10.84 -90.89
C PRO A 26 39.78 9.75 -92.01
N GLN A 27 38.69 9.36 -92.70
CA GLN A 27 38.57 8.62 -93.99
C GLN A 27 38.71 7.07 -93.91
N ASN A 28 38.01 6.21 -94.66
CA ASN A 28 36.96 6.29 -95.69
C ASN A 28 36.20 4.92 -95.69
N GLY A 29 35.10 4.61 -96.42
CA GLY A 29 34.28 5.31 -97.42
C GLY A 29 33.25 4.33 -98.06
N ASN A 30 32.26 4.84 -98.83
CA ASN A 30 31.33 4.10 -99.73
C ASN A 30 31.00 2.61 -99.43
N GLN A 31 30.02 2.32 -98.55
CA GLN A 31 29.49 0.94 -98.39
C GLN A 31 28.01 0.87 -97.89
N LEU A 32 27.18 1.86 -98.21
CA LEU A 32 25.96 2.15 -97.42
C LEU A 32 24.66 1.49 -97.94
N GLU A 33 24.53 1.26 -99.24
CA GLU A 33 23.22 1.03 -99.88
C GLU A 33 22.66 -0.40 -99.71
N VAL A 34 23.53 -1.43 -99.67
CA VAL A 34 23.12 -2.85 -99.53
C VAL A 34 22.64 -3.19 -98.10
N LYS A 35 22.88 -2.31 -97.12
CA LYS A 35 22.72 -2.64 -95.69
C LYS A 35 21.31 -2.38 -95.13
N VAL A 36 20.44 -1.70 -95.88
CA VAL A 36 19.16 -1.19 -95.36
C VAL A 36 18.11 -2.29 -95.15
N GLU A 37 18.07 -3.31 -96.02
CA GLU A 37 16.98 -4.28 -96.05
C GLU A 37 17.11 -5.33 -94.92
N ALA A 38 18.30 -5.89 -94.73
CA ALA A 38 18.58 -6.85 -93.65
C ALA A 38 18.44 -6.26 -92.22
N VAL A 39 18.56 -4.93 -92.07
CA VAL A 39 18.36 -4.26 -90.78
C VAL A 39 16.88 -4.23 -90.37
N ARG A 40 15.94 -4.25 -91.33
CA ARG A 40 14.50 -4.23 -91.01
C ARG A 40 14.06 -5.52 -90.33
N GLU A 41 14.44 -6.69 -90.86
CA GLU A 41 14.03 -7.98 -90.28
C GLU A 41 14.63 -8.21 -88.88
N SER A 42 15.91 -7.85 -88.65
CA SER A 42 16.51 -7.99 -87.32
C SER A 42 15.88 -7.03 -86.28
N SER A 43 15.46 -5.83 -86.71
CA SER A 43 14.85 -4.84 -85.82
C SER A 43 13.49 -5.26 -85.23
N VAL A 44 12.77 -6.18 -85.88
CA VAL A 44 11.50 -6.71 -85.37
C VAL A 44 11.75 -7.72 -84.25
N SER A 45 12.61 -8.71 -84.49
CA SER A 45 12.90 -9.78 -83.51
C SER A 45 13.52 -9.26 -82.20
N ILE A 46 14.37 -8.23 -82.29
CA ILE A 46 14.98 -7.58 -81.10
C ILE A 46 13.92 -6.87 -80.24
N ARG A 47 12.82 -6.40 -80.84
CA ARG A 47 11.78 -5.64 -80.12
C ARG A 47 10.85 -6.54 -79.31
N GLU A 48 10.64 -7.78 -79.74
CA GLU A 48 9.84 -8.77 -79.03
C GLU A 48 10.58 -9.30 -77.79
N SER A 49 11.87 -9.64 -77.91
CA SER A 49 12.68 -10.14 -76.80
C SER A 49 12.83 -9.12 -75.66
N ALA A 50 12.92 -7.82 -75.97
CA ALA A 50 12.91 -6.76 -74.97
C ALA A 50 11.62 -6.71 -74.13
N GLY A 51 10.46 -6.98 -74.75
CA GLY A 51 9.17 -7.01 -74.06
C GLY A 51 9.01 -8.20 -73.10
N TYR A 52 9.54 -9.37 -73.47
CA TYR A 52 9.58 -10.51 -72.53
C TYR A 52 10.45 -10.23 -71.31
N SER A 53 11.60 -9.56 -71.48
CA SER A 53 12.50 -9.24 -70.37
C SER A 53 11.84 -8.35 -69.31
N THR A 54 11.08 -7.32 -69.72
CA THR A 54 10.41 -6.41 -68.77
C THR A 54 9.21 -7.05 -68.08
N VAL A 55 8.51 -7.98 -68.74
CA VAL A 55 7.44 -8.78 -68.11
C VAL A 55 8.01 -9.73 -67.05
N PHE A 56 9.13 -10.40 -67.31
CA PHE A 56 9.79 -11.25 -66.31
C PHE A 56 10.33 -10.45 -65.13
N ASP A 57 10.94 -9.29 -65.36
CA ASP A 57 11.44 -8.41 -64.30
C ASP A 57 10.30 -7.89 -63.41
N ALA A 58 9.18 -7.46 -64.00
CA ALA A 58 7.98 -7.05 -63.26
C ALA A 58 7.35 -8.20 -62.44
N LEU A 59 7.37 -9.44 -62.97
CA LEU A 59 6.91 -10.62 -62.24
C LEU A 59 7.84 -10.98 -61.07
N PHE A 60 9.16 -10.90 -61.26
CA PHE A 60 10.14 -11.09 -60.18
C PHE A 60 9.98 -10.01 -59.09
N LEU A 61 9.77 -8.76 -59.46
CA LEU A 61 9.49 -7.67 -58.52
C LEU A 61 8.22 -7.95 -57.70
N LEU A 62 7.13 -8.39 -58.33
CA LEU A 62 5.88 -8.76 -57.63
C LEU A 62 6.06 -9.96 -56.69
N VAL A 63 6.84 -10.97 -57.08
CA VAL A 63 7.17 -12.12 -56.23
C VAL A 63 8.04 -11.69 -55.04
N LEU A 64 9.02 -10.80 -55.24
CA LEU A 64 9.86 -10.27 -54.16
C LEU A 64 9.09 -9.35 -53.19
N ILE A 65 8.16 -8.53 -53.69
CA ILE A 65 7.29 -7.68 -52.86
C ILE A 65 6.32 -8.54 -52.03
N SER A 66 5.70 -9.56 -52.63
CA SER A 66 4.80 -10.47 -51.89
C SER A 66 5.55 -11.35 -50.89
N LEU A 67 6.75 -11.85 -51.22
CA LEU A 67 7.61 -12.59 -50.29
C LEU A 67 8.08 -11.70 -49.13
N SER A 68 8.51 -10.46 -49.42
CA SER A 68 8.84 -9.46 -48.38
C SER A 68 7.64 -9.17 -47.48
N GLY A 69 6.43 -9.06 -48.04
CA GLY A 69 5.20 -8.90 -47.25
C GLY A 69 4.97 -10.06 -46.29
N VAL A 70 5.06 -11.31 -46.77
CA VAL A 70 4.90 -12.52 -45.94
C VAL A 70 5.99 -12.65 -44.87
N LEU A 71 7.22 -12.17 -45.13
CA LEU A 71 8.31 -12.18 -44.15
C LEU A 71 8.23 -11.04 -43.13
N LEU A 72 7.70 -9.87 -43.50
CA LEU A 72 7.57 -8.70 -42.62
C LEU A 72 6.30 -8.72 -41.77
N MET A 73 5.20 -9.30 -42.27
CA MET A 73 3.92 -9.27 -41.56
C MET A 73 3.97 -9.90 -40.15
N PRO A 74 4.65 -11.04 -39.91
CA PRO A 74 4.86 -11.55 -38.55
C PRO A 74 5.68 -10.62 -37.65
N SER A 75 6.61 -9.84 -38.22
CA SER A 75 7.40 -8.86 -37.47
C SER A 75 6.64 -7.57 -37.15
N LEU A 76 5.62 -7.23 -37.95
CA LEU A 76 4.75 -6.08 -37.71
C LEU A 76 3.60 -6.40 -36.75
N GLN A 77 3.15 -7.67 -36.72
CA GLN A 77 2.16 -8.17 -35.77
C GLN A 77 2.78 -8.67 -34.45
N ALA A 78 4.12 -8.69 -34.35
CA ALA A 78 4.83 -9.12 -33.15
C ALA A 78 4.48 -8.24 -31.94
N ASP A 79 4.43 -6.91 -32.11
CA ASP A 79 4.13 -5.99 -31.01
C ASP A 79 2.71 -6.18 -30.46
N GLU A 80 1.71 -6.35 -31.33
CA GLU A 80 0.34 -6.69 -30.92
C GLU A 80 0.28 -8.03 -30.17
N GLN A 81 1.07 -9.03 -30.62
CA GLN A 81 1.17 -10.33 -29.96
C GLN A 81 1.93 -10.28 -28.63
N TYR A 82 2.95 -9.42 -28.48
CA TYR A 82 3.64 -9.17 -27.22
C TYR A 82 2.78 -8.36 -26.23
N ILE A 83 1.93 -7.45 -26.73
CA ILE A 83 0.92 -6.78 -25.91
C ILE A 83 -0.11 -7.79 -25.41
N ALA A 84 -0.69 -8.60 -26.29
CA ALA A 84 -1.67 -9.63 -25.94
C ALA A 84 -1.10 -10.72 -25.01
N ALA A 85 0.10 -11.23 -25.29
CA ALA A 85 0.79 -12.16 -24.40
C ALA A 85 1.17 -11.50 -23.06
N GLY A 86 1.47 -10.20 -23.06
CA GLY A 86 1.62 -9.41 -21.84
C GLY A 86 0.35 -9.43 -20.98
N TYR A 87 -0.81 -9.12 -21.55
CA TYR A 87 -2.10 -9.18 -20.85
C TYR A 87 -2.47 -10.59 -20.36
N VAL A 88 -2.20 -11.64 -21.15
CA VAL A 88 -2.46 -13.02 -20.72
C VAL A 88 -1.51 -13.43 -19.59
N THR A 89 -0.21 -13.19 -19.71
CA THR A 89 0.76 -13.55 -18.65
C THR A 89 0.59 -12.73 -17.38
N SER A 90 0.12 -11.48 -17.45
CA SER A 90 -0.25 -10.71 -16.26
C SER A 90 -1.57 -11.21 -15.64
N SER A 91 -2.53 -11.64 -16.46
CA SER A 91 -3.80 -12.25 -15.99
C SER A 91 -3.60 -13.65 -15.37
N GLU A 92 -2.61 -14.41 -15.82
CA GLU A 92 -2.27 -15.73 -15.24
C GLU A 92 -1.40 -15.62 -13.96
N LEU A 93 -0.71 -14.49 -13.75
CA LEU A 93 -0.03 -14.14 -12.50
C LEU A 93 -0.99 -13.58 -11.42
N ASP A 94 -2.25 -13.34 -11.76
CA ASP A 94 -3.08 -12.36 -11.05
C ASP A 94 -3.62 -12.84 -9.70
N SER A 95 -3.82 -14.14 -9.51
CA SER A 95 -4.49 -14.66 -8.32
C SER A 95 -3.59 -14.80 -7.08
N TYR A 96 -2.27 -14.79 -7.24
CA TYR A 96 -1.33 -15.20 -6.16
C TYR A 96 -0.08 -14.32 -6.02
N LEU A 97 0.10 -13.26 -6.81
CA LEU A 97 1.28 -12.39 -6.70
C LEU A 97 1.34 -11.67 -5.35
N LEU A 98 0.26 -11.00 -4.96
CA LEU A 98 0.18 -10.30 -3.67
C LEU A 98 0.36 -11.27 -2.48
N GLU A 99 -0.32 -12.42 -2.48
CA GLU A 99 -0.16 -13.46 -1.44
C GLU A 99 1.28 -13.99 -1.38
N SER A 100 1.92 -14.20 -2.53
CA SER A 100 3.32 -14.64 -2.62
C SER A 100 4.31 -13.57 -2.17
N PHE A 101 4.02 -12.28 -2.31
CA PHE A 101 4.87 -11.21 -1.77
C PHE A 101 4.69 -11.09 -0.26
N LEU A 102 3.45 -11.09 0.22
CA LEU A 102 3.11 -11.04 1.65
C LEU A 102 3.72 -12.21 2.43
N SER A 103 3.70 -13.42 1.84
CA SER A 103 4.27 -14.64 2.42
C SER A 103 5.81 -14.74 2.34
N CYS A 104 6.49 -13.85 1.62
CA CYS A 104 7.94 -13.89 1.51
C CYS A 104 8.60 -13.37 2.78
N LYS A 105 9.64 -14.09 3.23
CA LYS A 105 10.52 -13.66 4.31
C LYS A 105 11.53 -12.63 3.82
N LEU A 106 11.76 -11.63 4.64
CA LEU A 106 12.91 -10.74 4.60
C LEU A 106 14.07 -11.40 5.34
N GLU A 107 15.31 -11.05 4.97
CA GLU A 107 16.50 -11.70 5.51
C GLU A 107 16.79 -11.16 6.92
N ASP A 108 17.08 -9.86 7.00
CA ASP A 108 17.29 -9.08 8.22
C ASP A 108 16.49 -7.76 8.14
N PHE A 109 15.95 -7.30 9.27
CA PHE A 109 15.30 -5.99 9.45
C PHE A 109 15.81 -5.38 10.76
N GLU A 110 16.15 -4.09 10.76
CA GLU A 110 16.86 -3.41 11.84
C GLU A 110 16.44 -1.94 11.92
N TYR A 111 15.98 -1.50 13.10
CA TYR A 111 15.50 -0.15 13.43
C TYR A 111 15.99 0.27 14.83
N GLU A 112 15.91 1.56 15.17
CA GLU A 112 16.39 2.10 16.45
C GLU A 112 15.33 2.98 17.14
N ILE A 113 14.83 2.51 18.29
CA ILE A 113 13.84 3.26 19.08
C ILE A 113 14.53 4.49 19.68
N SER A 114 14.04 5.70 19.38
CA SER A 114 14.68 6.97 19.79
C SER A 114 13.86 7.74 20.84
N PRO A 115 13.69 7.23 22.08
CA PRO A 115 12.77 7.81 23.06
C PRO A 115 13.15 9.23 23.48
N LEU A 116 14.44 9.55 23.53
CA LEU A 116 14.93 10.88 23.91
C LEU A 116 14.58 11.95 22.86
N SER A 117 14.54 11.58 21.57
CA SER A 117 14.14 12.47 20.49
C SER A 117 12.64 12.75 20.54
N ALA A 118 11.83 11.70 20.74
CA ALA A 118 10.37 11.80 20.88
C ALA A 118 9.96 12.67 22.08
N LEU A 119 10.64 12.50 23.23
CA LEU A 119 10.39 13.29 24.45
C LEU A 119 11.12 14.65 24.48
N ASN A 120 11.87 15.00 23.43
CA ASN A 120 12.66 16.24 23.34
C ASN A 120 13.68 16.41 24.52
N ILE A 121 14.14 15.30 25.09
CA ILE A 121 15.10 15.26 26.21
C ILE A 121 16.51 15.52 25.66
N SER A 122 17.05 16.71 25.92
CA SER A 122 18.38 17.08 25.45
C SER A 122 19.49 16.33 26.20
N VAL A 123 20.17 15.41 25.52
CA VAL A 123 21.35 14.71 26.07
C VAL A 123 22.45 15.72 26.44
N PRO A 124 22.94 15.76 27.70
CA PRO A 124 23.98 16.69 28.09
C PRO A 124 25.34 16.43 27.41
N GLU A 125 26.13 17.48 27.15
CA GLU A 125 27.50 17.39 26.57
C GLU A 125 28.48 16.50 27.37
N ASN A 126 28.12 16.08 28.58
CA ASN A 126 28.91 15.21 29.46
C ASN A 126 28.47 13.74 29.41
N SER A 127 27.45 13.38 28.62
CA SER A 127 26.88 12.04 28.57
C SER A 127 27.82 11.02 27.92
N VAL A 128 27.76 9.77 28.39
CA VAL A 128 28.47 8.63 27.79
C VAL A 128 27.65 8.04 26.61
N VAL A 129 26.41 8.51 26.40
CA VAL A 129 25.41 7.89 25.53
C VAL A 129 25.45 8.36 24.05
N GLU A 130 26.40 9.22 23.66
CA GLU A 130 26.58 9.69 22.27
C GLU A 130 27.05 8.60 21.27
N SER A 131 27.19 7.33 21.70
CA SER A 131 27.64 6.22 20.85
C SER A 131 27.04 4.82 21.13
N PRO A 132 26.49 4.47 22.32
CA PRO A 132 25.85 3.17 22.56
C PRO A 132 24.33 3.16 22.36
N ALA A 133 23.67 4.25 21.92
CA ALA A 133 22.21 4.28 21.70
C ALA A 133 21.72 3.09 20.85
N HIS A 134 22.35 2.87 19.69
CA HIS A 134 22.14 1.72 18.82
C HIS A 134 22.35 0.34 19.49
N THR A 135 23.19 0.27 20.54
CA THR A 135 23.45 -0.97 21.29
C THR A 135 22.37 -1.26 22.35
N LEU A 136 21.63 -0.23 22.78
CA LEU A 136 20.55 -0.33 23.78
C LEU A 136 19.16 -0.39 23.12
N PHE A 137 18.95 0.41 22.07
CA PHE A 137 17.66 0.62 21.43
C PHE A 137 17.55 0.09 20.00
N GLY A 138 18.66 -0.34 19.40
CA GLY A 138 18.66 -1.06 18.13
C GLY A 138 17.97 -2.43 18.27
N LYS A 139 17.02 -2.73 17.38
CA LYS A 139 16.25 -3.97 17.38
C LYS A 139 16.45 -4.70 16.05
N GLU A 140 17.26 -5.77 16.07
CA GLU A 140 17.46 -6.65 14.92
C GLU A 140 16.39 -7.76 14.92
N GLN A 141 15.46 -7.73 13.96
CA GLN A 141 14.47 -8.77 13.73
C GLN A 141 14.83 -9.60 12.48
N LYS A 142 14.76 -10.93 12.58
CA LYS A 142 15.12 -11.84 11.47
C LYS A 142 13.93 -12.69 11.03
N HIS A 143 13.89 -13.02 9.74
CA HIS A 143 12.93 -13.95 9.14
C HIS A 143 11.44 -13.54 9.21
N ARG A 144 11.14 -12.27 9.53
CA ARG A 144 9.80 -11.67 9.36
C ARG A 144 9.35 -11.75 7.91
N THR A 145 8.07 -11.89 7.70
CA THR A 145 7.43 -11.79 6.39
C THR A 145 7.09 -10.35 6.05
N LEU A 146 6.83 -10.07 4.76
CA LEU A 146 6.33 -8.77 4.33
C LEU A 146 4.96 -8.46 4.95
N ALA A 147 4.13 -9.49 5.18
CA ALA A 147 2.89 -9.37 5.95
C ALA A 147 3.15 -8.90 7.39
N ASP A 148 4.07 -9.56 8.12
CA ASP A 148 4.39 -9.22 9.51
C ASP A 148 4.78 -7.75 9.65
N LEU A 149 5.73 -7.25 8.82
CA LEU A 149 6.14 -5.85 8.88
C LEU A 149 5.02 -4.88 8.48
N THR A 150 4.15 -5.26 7.54
CA THR A 150 3.00 -4.41 7.16
C THR A 150 2.01 -4.32 8.32
N THR A 151 1.72 -5.43 9.02
CA THR A 151 0.84 -5.42 10.20
C THR A 151 1.47 -4.72 11.40
N GLU A 152 2.79 -4.83 11.59
CA GLU A 152 3.50 -4.19 12.71
C GLU A 152 3.62 -2.68 12.49
N TYR A 153 3.90 -2.23 11.26
CA TYR A 153 3.78 -0.82 10.85
C TYR A 153 2.38 -0.28 11.12
N LEU A 154 1.34 -0.92 10.58
CA LEU A 154 -0.04 -0.41 10.73
C LEU A 154 -0.50 -0.39 12.20
N ALA A 155 0.01 -1.32 13.03
CA ALA A 155 -0.28 -1.37 14.46
C ALA A 155 0.34 -0.21 15.26
N ILE A 156 1.54 0.28 14.89
CA ILE A 156 2.23 1.35 15.63
C ILE A 156 2.06 2.74 15.01
N SER A 157 1.89 2.83 13.69
CA SER A 157 1.74 4.09 12.94
C SER A 157 0.29 4.59 12.95
N LEU A 158 -0.46 4.31 14.02
CA LEU A 158 -1.83 4.78 14.21
C LEU A 158 -1.87 6.31 14.37
N THR A 159 -2.84 6.92 13.70
CA THR A 159 -3.11 8.35 13.74
C THR A 159 -4.57 8.61 14.11
N LEU A 160 -4.81 9.69 14.84
CA LEU A 160 -6.14 10.24 15.09
C LEU A 160 -6.36 11.44 14.17
N SER A 161 -7.42 11.44 13.37
CA SER A 161 -7.74 12.54 12.45
C SER A 161 -8.77 13.48 13.07
N ASN A 162 -8.32 14.59 13.65
CA ASN A 162 -9.19 15.64 14.18
C ASN A 162 -9.13 16.90 13.29
N ASN A 163 -10.30 17.36 12.80
CA ASN A 163 -10.48 18.61 12.04
C ASN A 163 -9.53 18.82 10.84
N GLY A 164 -9.01 17.74 10.24
CA GLY A 164 -8.09 17.79 9.10
C GLY A 164 -6.60 17.82 9.46
N SER A 165 -6.25 17.69 10.75
CA SER A 165 -4.90 17.34 11.22
C SER A 165 -4.87 15.90 11.73
N ALA A 166 -3.97 15.09 11.19
CA ALA A 166 -3.66 13.77 11.71
C ALA A 166 -2.60 13.89 12.81
N VAL A 167 -2.88 13.37 14.00
CA VAL A 167 -1.97 13.33 15.15
C VAL A 167 -1.43 11.90 15.28
N PRO A 168 -0.11 11.66 15.19
CA PRO A 168 0.47 10.33 15.40
C PRO A 168 0.41 9.96 16.88
N LEU A 169 -0.07 8.75 17.17
CA LEU A 169 -0.35 8.31 18.54
C LEU A 169 0.88 7.67 19.22
N ASN A 170 1.83 7.17 18.44
CA ASN A 170 3.12 6.70 18.94
C ASN A 170 4.28 7.55 18.37
N PRO A 171 4.86 8.49 19.14
CA PRO A 171 5.99 9.30 18.70
C PRO A 171 7.30 8.48 18.63
N LEU A 172 7.35 7.29 19.23
CA LEU A 172 8.50 6.39 19.19
C LEU A 172 8.57 5.58 17.87
N ALA A 173 7.52 5.64 17.04
CA ALA A 173 7.39 4.87 15.81
C ALA A 173 8.04 5.53 14.57
N GLU A 174 8.60 6.75 14.67
CA GLU A 174 9.08 7.52 13.51
C GLU A 174 10.17 6.79 12.71
N ASP A 175 11.28 6.39 13.36
CA ASP A 175 12.36 5.62 12.71
C ASP A 175 11.86 4.27 12.18
N TYR A 176 11.04 3.54 12.95
CA TYR A 176 10.45 2.27 12.51
C TYR A 176 9.61 2.46 11.23
N SER A 177 8.84 3.54 11.16
CA SER A 177 7.92 3.83 10.06
C SER A 177 8.70 4.08 8.76
N ASP A 178 9.69 4.97 8.81
CA ASP A 178 10.60 5.24 7.69
C ASP A 178 11.37 3.98 7.28
N LYS A 179 11.90 3.24 8.26
CA LYS A 179 12.70 2.03 8.02
C LYS A 179 11.89 0.89 7.40
N THR A 180 10.64 0.74 7.80
CA THR A 180 9.74 -0.27 7.24
C THR A 180 9.33 0.10 5.82
N SER A 181 9.03 1.38 5.58
CA SER A 181 8.76 1.90 4.23
C SER A 181 9.96 1.69 3.28
N GLU A 182 11.18 2.06 3.70
CA GLU A 182 12.42 1.81 2.94
C GLU A 182 12.62 0.31 2.64
N THR A 183 12.38 -0.54 3.64
CA THR A 183 12.58 -1.99 3.53
C THR A 183 11.58 -2.63 2.56
N ILE A 184 10.31 -2.26 2.64
CA ILE A 184 9.24 -2.77 1.75
C ILE A 184 9.45 -2.25 0.32
N ALA A 185 9.77 -0.96 0.14
CA ALA A 185 10.10 -0.38 -1.17
C ALA A 185 11.30 -1.10 -1.81
N THR A 186 12.40 -1.21 -1.06
CA THR A 186 13.63 -1.90 -1.50
C THR A 186 13.36 -3.37 -1.86
N TYR A 187 12.47 -4.04 -1.14
CA TYR A 187 12.05 -5.40 -1.46
C TYR A 187 11.24 -5.46 -2.77
N LEU A 188 10.23 -4.59 -2.93
CA LEU A 188 9.37 -4.54 -4.12
C LEU A 188 10.20 -4.20 -5.37
N ASP A 189 11.07 -3.19 -5.31
CA ASP A 189 12.03 -2.83 -6.36
C ASP A 189 12.87 -4.04 -6.82
N ARG A 190 13.42 -4.81 -5.87
CA ARG A 190 14.23 -6.01 -6.16
C ARG A 190 13.40 -7.14 -6.79
N LYS A 191 12.11 -7.27 -6.46
CA LYS A 191 11.22 -8.31 -7.01
C LYS A 191 10.67 -7.94 -8.38
N VAL A 192 10.27 -6.69 -8.56
CA VAL A 192 9.73 -6.15 -9.82
C VAL A 192 10.85 -5.92 -10.85
N ALA A 193 12.05 -5.55 -10.39
CA ALA A 193 13.28 -5.45 -11.18
C ALA A 193 13.13 -4.61 -12.47
N GLY A 194 12.38 -3.51 -12.38
CA GLY A 194 12.11 -2.59 -13.50
C GLY A 194 11.25 -3.15 -14.62
N ARG A 195 10.55 -4.28 -14.41
CA ARG A 195 9.64 -4.89 -15.42
C ARG A 195 8.23 -4.28 -15.40
N PHE A 196 7.85 -3.75 -14.25
CA PHE A 196 6.58 -3.09 -13.98
C PHE A 196 6.88 -1.82 -13.16
N SER A 197 5.99 -0.83 -13.21
CA SER A 197 5.82 0.13 -12.11
C SER A 197 4.77 -0.43 -11.14
N TYR A 198 4.80 -0.01 -9.89
CA TYR A 198 3.92 -0.52 -8.85
C TYR A 198 3.46 0.56 -7.87
N ARG A 199 2.36 0.25 -7.19
CA ARG A 199 1.92 0.93 -5.97
C ARG A 199 1.42 -0.12 -4.99
N PHE A 200 1.97 -0.10 -3.78
CA PHE A 200 1.51 -0.88 -2.65
C PHE A 200 0.76 0.07 -1.72
N GLU A 201 -0.49 -0.25 -1.39
CA GLU A 201 -1.29 0.46 -0.40
C GLU A 201 -1.69 -0.53 0.70
N ALA A 202 -1.56 -0.13 1.95
CA ALA A 202 -2.09 -0.87 3.08
C ALA A 202 -2.85 0.10 3.99
N TYR A 203 -4.05 -0.29 4.40
CA TYR A 203 -4.96 0.54 5.19
C TYR A 203 -5.49 -0.25 6.38
N TRP A 204 -5.53 0.37 7.56
CA TRP A 204 -6.24 -0.17 8.71
C TRP A 204 -6.93 0.93 9.50
N HIS A 205 -8.27 0.86 9.51
CA HIS A 205 -9.10 1.46 10.55
C HIS A 205 -9.48 0.32 11.51
N PRO A 206 -9.20 0.42 12.82
CA PRO A 206 -9.61 -0.58 13.79
C PRO A 206 -11.13 -0.57 13.99
N VAL A 207 -11.70 0.64 14.01
CA VAL A 207 -13.12 0.98 14.04
C VAL A 207 -13.32 1.98 12.90
N GLU A 208 -14.21 1.69 11.96
CA GLU A 208 -14.48 2.56 10.79
C GLU A 208 -15.42 3.72 11.17
N ALA A 209 -16.28 3.53 12.18
CA ALA A 209 -17.15 4.58 12.76
C ALA A 209 -16.41 5.56 13.72
N PHE A 210 -15.09 5.64 13.64
CA PHE A 210 -14.24 6.50 14.47
C PHE A 210 -12.97 6.91 13.68
N PRO A 211 -12.48 8.17 13.73
CA PRO A 211 -11.39 8.64 12.89
C PRO A 211 -9.97 8.20 13.36
N LEU A 212 -9.82 6.92 13.71
CA LEU A 212 -8.57 6.26 14.10
C LEU A 212 -8.09 5.33 12.98
N GLY A 213 -6.84 5.47 12.56
CA GLY A 213 -6.25 4.50 11.65
C GLY A 213 -4.85 4.82 11.14
N SER A 214 -4.36 3.94 10.28
CA SER A 214 -3.03 4.00 9.69
C SER A 214 -3.06 3.64 8.20
N GLU A 215 -2.21 4.31 7.41
CA GLU A 215 -1.98 4.00 6.00
C GLU A 215 -0.49 3.86 5.68
N LEU A 216 -0.16 2.93 4.78
CA LEU A 216 1.17 2.79 4.18
C LEU A 216 1.03 2.80 2.67
N ILE A 217 1.60 3.82 2.01
CA ILE A 217 1.55 3.99 0.57
C ILE A 217 2.98 4.05 0.02
N ILE A 218 3.33 3.10 -0.85
CA ILE A 218 4.68 2.96 -1.43
C ILE A 218 4.57 2.83 -2.95
N GLY A 219 5.33 3.64 -3.68
CA GLY A 219 5.38 3.62 -5.14
C GLY A 219 4.70 4.82 -5.81
N GLU A 220 4.52 4.74 -7.13
CA GLU A 220 3.97 5.83 -7.95
C GLU A 220 2.42 5.83 -7.94
N GLU A 221 1.77 6.91 -8.37
CA GLU A 221 0.30 6.92 -8.54
C GLU A 221 -0.12 6.04 -9.75
N PRO A 222 -1.15 5.18 -9.64
CA PRO A 222 -1.40 4.15 -10.64
C PRO A 222 -2.23 4.71 -11.81
N PRO A 223 -1.89 4.39 -13.08
CA PRO A 223 -2.72 4.74 -14.22
C PRO A 223 -4.04 3.94 -14.21
N ALA A 224 -5.04 4.45 -14.93
CA ALA A 224 -6.39 3.87 -14.96
C ALA A 224 -6.50 2.45 -15.57
N ASP A 225 -5.43 1.94 -16.19
CA ASP A 225 -5.30 0.59 -16.72
C ASP A 225 -4.39 -0.33 -15.89
N ALA A 226 -3.98 0.09 -14.69
CA ALA A 226 -3.21 -0.73 -13.77
C ALA A 226 -3.99 -1.96 -13.26
N ILE A 227 -3.29 -3.10 -13.16
CA ILE A 227 -3.83 -4.34 -12.63
C ILE A 227 -3.86 -4.24 -11.11
N ARG A 228 -5.04 -4.44 -10.49
CA ARG A 228 -5.27 -4.21 -9.06
C ARG A 228 -5.61 -5.52 -8.34
N GLN A 229 -4.68 -6.02 -7.53
CA GLN A 229 -4.90 -7.09 -6.58
C GLN A 229 -5.21 -6.51 -5.19
N SER A 230 -6.03 -7.19 -4.39
CA SER A 230 -6.22 -6.83 -2.98
C SER A 230 -6.59 -8.03 -2.12
N THR A 231 -6.12 -8.03 -0.87
CA THR A 231 -6.41 -9.05 0.14
C THR A 231 -6.64 -8.38 1.50
N LYS A 232 -7.02 -9.15 2.52
CA LYS A 232 -6.99 -8.72 3.92
C LYS A 232 -5.88 -9.45 4.68
N LEU A 233 -5.20 -8.73 5.57
CA LEU A 233 -4.34 -9.32 6.61
C LEU A 233 -5.07 -9.25 7.95
N SER A 234 -5.03 -10.35 8.69
CA SER A 234 -5.37 -10.32 10.11
C SER A 234 -4.37 -9.42 10.84
N MET A 235 -4.87 -8.44 11.57
CA MET A 235 -4.04 -7.62 12.47
C MET A 235 -3.71 -8.42 13.74
N PRO A 236 -2.67 -8.01 14.51
CA PRO A 236 -2.41 -8.57 15.83
C PRO A 236 -3.67 -8.54 16.70
N LEU A 237 -3.82 -9.56 17.55
CA LEU A 237 -4.96 -9.68 18.47
C LEU A 237 -4.70 -8.86 19.72
N TYR A 238 -5.33 -7.70 19.79
CA TYR A 238 -5.58 -6.96 21.02
C TYR A 238 -6.50 -7.78 21.95
N ALA A 239 -6.45 -7.53 23.25
CA ALA A 239 -7.11 -8.35 24.26
C ALA A 239 -8.64 -8.29 24.19
N ILE A 240 -9.20 -7.15 23.76
CA ILE A 240 -10.64 -6.90 23.62
C ILE A 240 -10.98 -6.67 22.15
N ALA A 241 -11.26 -7.76 21.43
CA ALA A 241 -11.86 -7.71 20.10
C ALA A 241 -13.40 -7.70 20.22
N PRO A 242 -14.14 -6.83 19.49
CA PRO A 242 -15.59 -6.77 19.56
C PRO A 242 -16.27 -8.09 19.20
N SER A 243 -17.44 -8.33 19.80
CA SER A 243 -18.14 -9.61 19.83
C SER A 243 -19.53 -9.50 19.22
N LYS A 244 -19.75 -10.12 18.05
CA LYS A 244 -21.07 -10.17 17.41
C LYS A 244 -22.15 -10.79 18.34
N ASP A 245 -21.77 -11.71 19.22
CA ASP A 245 -22.67 -12.32 20.20
C ASP A 245 -23.21 -11.29 21.22
N SER A 246 -22.46 -10.24 21.53
CA SER A 246 -22.91 -9.13 22.39
C SER A 246 -24.03 -8.34 21.73
N LEU A 247 -23.82 -7.92 20.48
CA LEU A 247 -24.82 -7.19 19.68
C LEU A 247 -26.08 -8.04 19.42
N LEU A 248 -25.91 -9.35 19.16
CA LEU A 248 -27.01 -10.31 19.00
C LEU A 248 -27.78 -10.56 20.31
N SER A 249 -27.18 -10.36 21.47
CA SER A 249 -27.86 -10.57 22.77
C SER A 249 -29.03 -9.60 22.96
N CYS A 250 -28.94 -8.39 22.41
CA CYS A 250 -29.98 -7.36 22.45
C CYS A 250 -31.22 -7.77 21.64
N VAL A 251 -31.03 -8.26 20.40
CA VAL A 251 -32.12 -8.67 19.48
C VAL A 251 -32.25 -10.21 19.41
N ASN A 252 -32.08 -10.88 20.56
CA ASN A 252 -31.99 -12.35 20.63
C ASN A 252 -33.26 -13.08 20.14
N ASP A 253 -33.11 -14.36 19.80
CA ASP A 253 -34.19 -15.20 19.25
C ASP A 253 -35.49 -15.19 20.07
N SER A 254 -35.42 -15.12 21.41
CA SER A 254 -36.63 -15.10 22.26
C SER A 254 -37.36 -13.76 22.24
N MET A 255 -36.64 -12.67 22.00
CA MET A 255 -37.21 -11.34 21.77
C MET A 255 -37.87 -11.27 20.38
N LEU A 256 -37.26 -11.91 19.38
CA LEU A 256 -37.82 -12.03 18.03
C LEU A 256 -39.09 -12.90 18.01
N GLU A 257 -39.09 -14.06 18.68
CA GLU A 257 -40.29 -14.89 18.87
C GLU A 257 -41.42 -14.11 19.57
N ALA A 258 -41.10 -13.34 20.61
CA ALA A 258 -42.08 -12.53 21.32
C ALA A 258 -42.68 -11.42 20.44
N SER A 259 -41.85 -10.77 19.61
CA SER A 259 -42.27 -9.70 18.71
C SER A 259 -43.23 -10.20 17.62
N LEU A 260 -42.93 -11.35 17.00
CA LEU A 260 -43.81 -11.99 16.00
C LEU A 260 -45.15 -12.52 16.57
N ASN A 261 -45.31 -12.54 17.90
CA ASN A 261 -46.55 -12.91 18.58
C ASN A 261 -47.26 -11.70 19.25
N ALA A 262 -46.72 -10.50 19.15
CA ALA A 262 -47.30 -9.25 19.68
C ALA A 262 -48.19 -8.55 18.63
N SER A 263 -48.67 -7.35 18.93
CA SER A 263 -49.25 -6.46 17.91
C SER A 263 -48.17 -5.61 17.23
N ASP A 264 -48.39 -5.20 15.98
CA ASP A 264 -47.41 -4.50 15.13
C ASP A 264 -46.80 -3.25 15.81
N GLU A 265 -47.59 -2.52 16.61
CA GLU A 265 -47.18 -1.33 17.37
C GLU A 265 -46.30 -1.67 18.59
N GLU A 266 -46.58 -2.80 19.25
CA GLU A 266 -45.74 -3.32 20.35
C GLU A 266 -44.44 -3.94 19.81
N ALA A 267 -44.54 -4.71 18.72
CA ALA A 267 -43.44 -5.40 18.07
C ALA A 267 -42.43 -4.42 17.45
N SER A 268 -42.89 -3.43 16.67
CA SER A 268 -42.03 -2.35 16.16
C SER A 268 -41.32 -1.60 17.29
N THR A 269 -42.06 -1.17 18.32
CA THR A 269 -41.49 -0.47 19.49
C THR A 269 -40.41 -1.31 20.19
N ALA A 270 -40.63 -2.60 20.37
CA ALA A 270 -39.66 -3.50 20.99
C ALA A 270 -38.42 -3.72 20.10
N LEU A 271 -38.60 -3.95 18.80
CA LEU A 271 -37.50 -4.14 17.85
C LEU A 271 -36.64 -2.88 17.73
N PHE A 272 -37.25 -1.69 17.65
CA PHE A 272 -36.50 -0.42 17.64
C PHE A 272 -35.67 -0.21 18.92
N GLN A 273 -36.20 -0.57 20.10
CA GLN A 273 -35.45 -0.49 21.35
C GLN A 273 -34.30 -1.51 21.40
N ALA A 274 -34.51 -2.71 20.86
CA ALA A 274 -33.49 -3.75 20.82
C ALA A 274 -32.34 -3.41 19.85
N PHE A 275 -32.63 -2.90 18.64
CA PHE A 275 -31.61 -2.47 17.70
C PHE A 275 -30.85 -1.22 18.20
N ASN A 276 -31.51 -0.25 18.86
CA ASN A 276 -30.80 0.85 19.51
C ASN A 276 -29.86 0.34 20.61
N ALA A 277 -30.27 -0.66 21.39
CA ALA A 277 -29.38 -1.29 22.37
C ALA A 277 -28.20 -2.04 21.72
N SER A 278 -28.36 -2.59 20.50
CA SER A 278 -27.23 -3.12 19.72
C SER A 278 -26.27 -1.99 19.27
N LEU A 279 -26.77 -0.80 18.92
CA LEU A 279 -25.90 0.37 18.65
C LEU A 279 -25.18 0.84 19.91
N ASP A 280 -25.86 0.87 21.06
CA ASP A 280 -25.25 1.21 22.36
C ASP A 280 -24.15 0.22 22.77
N ALA A 281 -24.37 -1.08 22.50
CA ALA A 281 -23.39 -2.14 22.73
C ALA A 281 -22.21 -2.07 21.74
N ALA A 282 -22.49 -1.83 20.46
CA ALA A 282 -21.46 -1.64 19.43
C ALA A 282 -20.55 -0.45 19.76
N ALA A 283 -21.13 0.69 20.14
CA ALA A 283 -20.37 1.88 20.53
C ALA A 283 -19.52 1.66 21.79
N LEU A 284 -19.99 0.84 22.74
CA LEU A 284 -19.20 0.45 23.90
C LEU A 284 -17.99 -0.42 23.52
N GLU A 285 -18.19 -1.54 22.81
CA GLU A 285 -17.09 -2.43 22.43
C GLU A 285 -16.10 -1.74 21.47
N GLY A 286 -16.58 -0.90 20.55
CA GLY A 286 -15.74 -0.07 19.68
C GLY A 286 -14.90 0.95 20.45
N ALA A 287 -15.45 1.57 21.49
CA ALA A 287 -14.71 2.48 22.35
C ALA A 287 -13.68 1.75 23.24
N GLU A 288 -14.03 0.59 23.80
CA GLU A 288 -13.08 -0.27 24.53
C GLU A 288 -11.89 -0.67 23.63
N THR A 289 -12.15 -1.09 22.38
CA THR A 289 -11.08 -1.38 21.41
C THR A 289 -10.25 -0.14 21.05
N ALA A 290 -10.88 1.02 20.83
CA ALA A 290 -10.15 2.26 20.51
C ALA A 290 -9.27 2.73 21.69
N VAL A 291 -9.74 2.61 22.93
CA VAL A 291 -8.98 2.96 24.13
C VAL A 291 -7.83 1.98 24.39
N GLU A 292 -8.01 0.66 24.16
CA GLU A 292 -6.90 -0.31 24.24
C GLU A 292 -5.77 0.02 23.22
N LEU A 293 -6.13 0.59 22.07
CA LEU A 293 -5.16 1.03 21.04
C LEU A 293 -4.49 2.38 21.36
N LEU A 294 -5.13 3.22 22.16
CA LEU A 294 -4.59 4.51 22.62
C LEU A 294 -3.69 4.35 23.86
N PHE A 295 -3.98 3.34 24.70
CA PHE A 295 -3.17 2.99 25.88
C PHE A 295 -2.80 1.49 25.91
N PRO A 296 -2.01 0.95 24.95
CA PRO A 296 -1.73 -0.48 24.92
C PRO A 296 -0.83 -0.87 26.09
N SER A 297 -1.29 -1.80 26.93
CA SER A 297 -0.67 -2.12 28.23
C SER A 297 0.79 -2.59 28.19
N ASP A 298 1.28 -2.96 27.01
CA ASP A 298 2.66 -3.41 26.80
C ASP A 298 3.69 -2.25 26.73
N TYR A 299 3.25 -1.00 26.48
CA TYR A 299 4.18 0.14 26.32
C TYR A 299 4.90 0.50 27.62
N SER A 300 4.17 0.64 28.74
CA SER A 300 4.77 0.97 30.04
C SER A 300 5.76 -0.10 30.51
N GLY A 301 5.44 -1.38 30.32
CA GLY A 301 6.29 -2.48 30.72
C GLY A 301 7.53 -2.69 29.84
N SER A 302 7.36 -2.73 28.50
CA SER A 302 8.42 -3.20 27.60
C SER A 302 9.39 -2.09 27.15
N VAL A 303 8.88 -0.86 26.91
CA VAL A 303 9.69 0.24 26.35
C VAL A 303 10.67 0.80 27.37
N PHE A 304 10.25 0.94 28.63
CA PHE A 304 11.07 1.51 29.71
C PHE A 304 11.95 0.48 30.44
N GLY A 305 12.02 -0.76 29.93
CA GLY A 305 12.98 -1.77 30.37
C GLY A 305 12.51 -2.67 31.51
N GLY A 306 11.21 -2.88 31.70
CA GLY A 306 10.67 -3.76 32.77
C GLY A 306 11.04 -5.24 32.67
N GLU A 307 11.65 -5.68 31.56
CA GLU A 307 12.27 -7.02 31.43
C GLU A 307 13.73 -7.07 31.96
N THR A 308 14.31 -5.94 32.36
CA THR A 308 15.67 -5.82 32.91
C THR A 308 15.66 -5.26 34.33
N ASP A 309 16.49 -5.81 35.22
CA ASP A 309 16.59 -5.41 36.64
C ASP A 309 17.18 -3.98 36.88
N GLU A 310 17.34 -3.16 35.82
CA GLU A 310 17.96 -1.82 35.87
C GLU A 310 17.02 -0.78 35.22
N SER A 311 16.73 0.32 35.93
CA SER A 311 15.80 1.35 35.45
C SER A 311 16.33 2.15 34.27
N PHE A 312 15.43 2.70 33.44
CA PHE A 312 15.76 3.55 32.29
C PHE A 312 16.78 4.65 32.65
N ASP A 313 16.57 5.37 33.76
CA ASP A 313 17.47 6.44 34.20
C ASP A 313 18.85 5.91 34.65
N THR A 314 18.90 4.69 35.22
CA THR A 314 20.17 4.00 35.55
C THR A 314 20.95 3.68 34.27
N LEU A 315 20.26 3.21 33.21
CA LEU A 315 20.85 2.92 31.90
C LEU A 315 21.31 4.19 31.17
N LEU A 316 20.55 5.29 31.29
CA LEU A 316 20.84 6.54 30.59
C LEU A 316 21.96 7.37 31.24
N TYR A 317 21.94 7.47 32.57
CA TYR A 317 22.86 8.34 33.31
C TYR A 317 24.02 7.60 33.97
N GLY A 318 23.99 6.26 34.03
CA GLY A 318 25.02 5.43 34.67
C GLY A 318 25.12 5.62 36.18
N VAL A 319 24.09 6.21 36.79
CA VAL A 319 24.00 6.52 38.22
C VAL A 319 22.82 5.74 38.80
N SER A 320 23.11 4.71 39.58
CA SER A 320 22.13 4.07 40.46
C SER A 320 21.52 5.11 41.40
N GLU A 321 20.20 5.04 41.61
CA GLU A 321 19.41 5.94 42.45
C GLU A 321 20.11 6.33 43.76
N ASN A 322 20.66 7.53 43.81
CA ASN A 322 21.16 8.09 45.06
C ASN A 322 19.97 8.67 45.84
N ALA A 323 19.38 7.85 46.69
CA ALA A 323 18.32 8.25 47.62
C ALA A 323 18.76 9.46 48.47
N GLY A 324 18.43 10.68 48.04
CA GLY A 324 18.94 11.90 48.64
C GLY A 324 18.64 13.22 47.93
N GLU A 325 18.23 13.24 46.66
CA GLU A 325 17.78 14.47 45.97
C GLU A 325 16.30 14.34 45.54
N GLU A 326 15.57 15.45 45.61
CA GLU A 326 14.10 15.48 45.56
C GLU A 326 13.58 15.94 44.19
N ASN A 327 12.47 15.34 43.73
CA ASN A 327 11.58 15.86 42.68
C ASN A 327 12.20 16.07 41.28
N PHE A 328 12.71 14.99 40.66
CA PHE A 328 12.65 14.85 39.20
C PHE A 328 11.52 13.87 38.86
N PRO A 329 10.69 14.12 37.84
CA PRO A 329 9.78 13.10 37.31
C PRO A 329 10.60 11.95 36.72
N SER A 330 10.05 10.73 36.71
CA SER A 330 10.65 9.64 35.95
C SER A 330 10.41 9.83 34.45
N THR A 331 11.20 9.17 33.61
CA THR A 331 10.96 9.20 32.15
C THR A 331 9.58 8.59 31.79
N GLU A 332 9.03 7.71 32.63
CA GLU A 332 7.66 7.18 32.49
C GLU A 332 6.61 8.28 32.79
N ASP A 333 6.81 9.08 33.84
CA ASP A 333 5.93 10.22 34.15
C ASP A 333 5.97 11.29 33.04
N GLU A 334 7.14 11.58 32.47
CA GLU A 334 7.28 12.54 31.35
C GLU A 334 6.58 12.03 30.07
N PHE A 335 6.66 10.72 29.77
CA PHE A 335 5.94 10.11 28.65
C PHE A 335 4.42 10.08 28.87
N ASN A 336 3.97 9.79 30.09
CA ASN A 336 2.55 9.82 30.45
C ASN A 336 1.98 11.25 30.41
N ALA A 337 2.74 12.26 30.81
CA ALA A 337 2.36 13.67 30.68
C ALA A 337 2.30 14.09 29.20
N TYR A 338 3.25 13.67 28.37
CA TYR A 338 3.22 13.90 26.92
C TYR A 338 1.98 13.28 26.27
N LEU A 339 1.67 12.01 26.55
CA LEU A 339 0.45 11.36 26.04
C LEU A 339 -0.82 12.07 26.53
N SER A 340 -0.83 12.57 27.76
CA SER A 340 -1.98 13.32 28.29
C SER A 340 -2.20 14.64 27.54
N ASP A 341 -1.15 15.44 27.31
CA ASP A 341 -1.21 16.69 26.52
C ASP A 341 -1.59 16.43 25.05
N LEU A 342 -1.06 15.35 24.46
CA LEU A 342 -1.39 14.88 23.11
C LEU A 342 -2.89 14.53 22.99
N LEU A 343 -3.46 13.85 23.98
CA LEU A 343 -4.85 13.42 24.00
C LEU A 343 -5.80 14.55 24.38
N GLU A 344 -5.47 15.40 25.36
CA GLU A 344 -6.26 16.62 25.66
C GLU A 344 -6.30 17.56 24.44
N THR A 345 -5.18 17.72 23.73
CA THR A 345 -5.14 18.46 22.45
C THR A 345 -5.89 17.73 21.33
N GLY A 346 -5.75 16.41 21.24
CA GLY A 346 -6.34 15.56 20.20
C GLY A 346 -7.86 15.37 20.31
N PHE A 347 -8.43 15.47 21.51
CA PHE A 347 -9.85 15.28 21.80
C PHE A 347 -10.56 16.53 22.36
N ALA A 348 -9.83 17.60 22.68
CA ALA A 348 -10.37 18.84 23.27
C ALA A 348 -11.19 18.61 24.57
N LEU A 349 -10.77 17.63 25.38
CA LEU A 349 -11.39 17.29 26.65
C LEU A 349 -11.33 18.48 27.62
N ASN A 350 -12.46 18.82 28.25
CA ASN A 350 -12.53 19.94 29.20
C ASN A 350 -12.06 19.52 30.60
N SER A 351 -10.77 19.19 30.68
CA SER A 351 -10.02 18.93 31.90
C SER A 351 -9.79 20.24 32.67
N GLU A 352 -10.29 20.36 33.91
CA GLU A 352 -9.93 21.47 34.83
C GLU A 352 -8.65 21.13 35.64
N THR A 353 -7.78 20.27 35.10
CA THR A 353 -6.68 19.62 35.84
C THR A 353 -5.32 20.18 35.39
N ASP A 354 -4.79 21.17 36.13
CA ASP A 354 -3.47 21.78 35.84
C ASP A 354 -2.35 20.71 35.86
N SER A 355 -1.72 20.45 34.71
CA SER A 355 -0.93 19.24 34.40
C SER A 355 0.47 19.12 35.04
N GLU A 356 0.78 19.87 36.10
CA GLU A 356 2.15 19.90 36.67
C GLU A 356 2.57 18.63 37.44
N ASN A 357 1.67 17.69 37.77
CA ASN A 357 2.00 16.41 38.44
C ASN A 357 0.99 15.29 38.08
N ALA A 358 0.88 14.90 36.81
CA ALA A 358 -0.04 13.85 36.36
C ALA A 358 0.28 12.47 37.01
N SER A 359 -0.49 12.04 38.00
CA SER A 359 -0.29 10.73 38.64
C SER A 359 -0.96 9.59 37.87
N ALA A 360 -0.52 8.35 38.09
CA ALA A 360 -1.15 7.16 37.48
C ALA A 360 -2.66 7.00 37.83
N ALA A 361 -3.16 7.68 38.87
CA ALA A 361 -4.59 7.72 39.19
C ALA A 361 -5.39 8.71 38.32
N GLU A 362 -4.72 9.70 37.72
CA GLU A 362 -5.31 10.62 36.75
C GLU A 362 -5.34 10.01 35.35
N LEU A 363 -4.35 9.17 34.98
CA LEU A 363 -4.39 8.39 33.72
C LEU A 363 -5.65 7.50 33.64
N SER A 364 -5.95 6.70 34.67
CA SER A 364 -7.17 5.88 34.67
C SER A 364 -8.48 6.68 34.77
N LEU A 365 -8.41 7.97 35.12
CA LEU A 365 -9.55 8.89 35.04
C LEU A 365 -9.71 9.45 33.62
N LEU A 366 -8.59 9.83 32.98
CA LEU A 366 -8.53 10.25 31.58
C LEU A 366 -8.98 9.13 30.64
N GLU A 367 -8.49 7.90 30.84
CA GLU A 367 -8.90 6.68 30.13
C GLU A 367 -10.43 6.47 30.16
N ALA A 368 -11.05 6.62 31.34
CA ALA A 368 -12.49 6.47 31.51
C ALA A 368 -13.29 7.60 30.85
N LEU A 369 -12.83 8.86 30.98
CA LEU A 369 -13.45 10.01 30.31
C LEU A 369 -13.33 9.92 28.78
N LEU A 370 -12.21 9.40 28.29
CA LEU A 370 -11.94 9.18 26.88
C LEU A 370 -12.80 8.04 26.32
N ALA A 371 -12.98 6.95 27.07
CA ALA A 371 -13.87 5.85 26.71
C ALA A 371 -15.33 6.32 26.54
N ASP A 372 -15.86 7.10 27.49
CA ASP A 372 -17.22 7.66 27.37
C ASP A 372 -17.32 8.65 26.20
N HIS A 373 -16.31 9.49 25.95
CA HIS A 373 -16.30 10.43 24.82
C HIS A 373 -16.26 9.72 23.45
N ILE A 374 -15.33 8.78 23.24
CA ILE A 374 -15.20 8.00 22.00
C ILE A 374 -16.48 7.20 21.74
N LYS A 375 -17.09 6.66 22.79
CA LYS A 375 -18.39 5.98 22.72
C LYS A 375 -19.52 6.90 22.28
N GLU A 376 -19.58 8.15 22.76
CA GLU A 376 -20.56 9.13 22.27
C GLU A 376 -20.35 9.45 20.77
N GLU A 377 -19.10 9.57 20.30
CA GLU A 377 -18.81 9.80 18.87
C GLU A 377 -19.19 8.60 17.99
N ILE A 378 -18.73 7.39 18.34
CA ILE A 378 -19.09 6.15 17.62
C ILE A 378 -20.62 5.98 17.62
N ARG A 379 -21.29 6.24 18.74
CA ARG A 379 -22.75 6.09 18.84
C ARG A 379 -23.51 7.09 17.98
N ALA A 380 -22.96 8.28 17.76
CA ALA A 380 -23.53 9.30 16.87
C ALA A 380 -23.34 8.93 15.39
N GLU A 381 -22.17 8.46 14.98
CA GLU A 381 -21.90 8.06 13.59
C GLU A 381 -22.71 6.80 13.22
N LEU A 382 -22.77 5.80 14.11
CA LEU A 382 -23.64 4.63 13.96
C LEU A 382 -25.13 5.00 13.87
N GLU A 383 -25.60 6.08 14.51
CA GLU A 383 -26.97 6.56 14.33
C GLU A 383 -27.15 7.28 12.99
N ALA A 384 -26.17 8.06 12.56
CA ALA A 384 -26.20 8.76 11.28
C ALA A 384 -26.25 7.79 10.08
N GLU A 385 -25.58 6.65 10.18
CA GLU A 385 -25.62 5.57 9.18
C GLU A 385 -26.88 4.70 9.33
N PHE A 386 -27.02 3.97 10.45
CA PHE A 386 -28.01 2.88 10.55
C PHE A 386 -29.42 3.31 10.94
N SER A 387 -29.66 4.56 11.37
CA SER A 387 -31.04 4.97 11.71
C SER A 387 -32.01 4.87 10.53
N GLY A 388 -31.53 4.98 9.28
CA GLY A 388 -32.32 4.67 8.09
C GLY A 388 -32.55 3.17 7.90
N GLU A 389 -31.47 2.39 7.92
CA GLU A 389 -31.49 0.95 7.60
C GLU A 389 -32.28 0.14 8.64
N ILE A 390 -32.11 0.43 9.94
CA ILE A 390 -32.89 -0.16 11.04
C ILE A 390 -34.40 0.09 10.87
N ASN A 391 -34.82 1.26 10.34
CA ASN A 391 -36.24 1.50 10.05
C ASN A 391 -36.75 0.55 8.95
N GLU A 392 -36.02 0.41 7.85
CA GLU A 392 -36.42 -0.49 6.75
C GLU A 392 -36.38 -1.97 7.18
N THR A 393 -35.34 -2.39 7.90
CA THR A 393 -35.21 -3.74 8.46
C THR A 393 -36.31 -4.07 9.46
N VAL A 394 -36.65 -3.18 10.40
CA VAL A 394 -37.74 -3.41 11.37
C VAL A 394 -39.09 -3.55 10.66
N TYR A 395 -39.38 -2.75 9.63
CA TYR A 395 -40.61 -2.94 8.84
C TYR A 395 -40.60 -4.26 8.06
N ALA A 396 -39.47 -4.63 7.44
CA ALA A 396 -39.35 -5.91 6.73
C ALA A 396 -39.53 -7.12 7.68
N MET A 397 -39.01 -7.05 8.92
CA MET A 397 -39.18 -8.08 9.94
C MET A 397 -40.63 -8.23 10.44
N LEU A 398 -41.48 -7.21 10.25
CA LEU A 398 -42.91 -7.26 10.58
C LEU A 398 -43.77 -7.77 9.40
N GLU A 399 -43.28 -7.65 8.17
CA GLU A 399 -43.92 -8.22 6.97
C GLU A 399 -43.49 -9.68 6.66
N ALA A 400 -42.47 -10.20 7.35
CA ALA A 400 -41.91 -11.54 7.16
C ALA A 400 -42.94 -12.69 7.34
N GLU A 401 -42.89 -13.70 6.47
CA GLU A 401 -43.84 -14.83 6.52
C GLU A 401 -43.46 -15.86 7.61
N ASP A 402 -42.19 -15.96 8.00
CA ASP A 402 -41.74 -16.84 9.10
C ASP A 402 -40.55 -16.29 9.93
N PHE A 403 -40.31 -16.95 11.06
CA PHE A 403 -39.23 -16.61 12.01
C PHE A 403 -37.83 -16.64 11.38
N SER A 404 -37.56 -17.53 10.42
CA SER A 404 -36.24 -17.67 9.79
C SER A 404 -35.95 -16.52 8.82
N GLU A 405 -36.98 -15.98 8.15
CA GLU A 405 -36.87 -14.76 7.35
C GLU A 405 -36.56 -13.54 8.24
N ALA A 406 -37.31 -13.36 9.33
CA ALA A 406 -37.06 -12.29 10.30
C ALA A 406 -35.67 -12.44 10.99
N GLN A 407 -35.22 -13.67 11.25
CA GLN A 407 -33.90 -13.97 11.80
C GLN A 407 -32.79 -13.62 10.79
N ALA A 408 -32.97 -13.94 9.51
CA ALA A 408 -32.00 -13.61 8.46
C ALA A 408 -31.86 -12.09 8.25
N LEU A 409 -32.96 -11.33 8.35
CA LEU A 409 -32.94 -9.86 8.32
C LEU A 409 -32.12 -9.30 9.48
N ARG A 410 -32.41 -9.72 10.73
CA ARG A 410 -31.62 -9.34 11.91
C ARG A 410 -30.14 -9.68 11.77
N ASP A 411 -29.82 -10.92 11.41
CA ASP A 411 -28.43 -11.39 11.36
C ASP A 411 -27.60 -10.68 10.29
N THR A 412 -28.27 -10.10 9.28
CA THR A 412 -27.69 -9.21 8.26
C THR A 412 -27.46 -7.81 8.82
N GLU A 413 -28.46 -7.18 9.43
CA GLU A 413 -28.36 -5.85 10.06
C GLU A 413 -27.26 -5.79 11.14
N ILE A 414 -27.24 -6.81 12.01
CA ILE A 414 -26.22 -6.96 13.06
C ILE A 414 -24.85 -7.32 12.48
N GLU A 415 -24.75 -7.90 11.27
CA GLU A 415 -23.45 -7.99 10.57
C GLU A 415 -22.99 -6.61 10.11
N SER A 416 -23.85 -5.78 9.52
CA SER A 416 -23.51 -4.44 9.05
C SER A 416 -23.02 -3.55 10.19
N ILE A 417 -23.76 -3.47 11.30
CA ILE A 417 -23.36 -2.73 12.51
C ILE A 417 -22.04 -3.26 13.07
N TYR A 418 -21.88 -4.59 13.15
CA TYR A 418 -20.65 -5.23 13.62
C TYR A 418 -19.44 -4.93 12.72
N ARG A 419 -19.63 -4.67 11.42
CA ARG A 419 -18.54 -4.37 10.49
C ARG A 419 -17.92 -2.99 10.70
N GLN A 420 -18.65 -2.02 11.26
CA GLN A 420 -18.08 -0.72 11.59
C GLN A 420 -17.19 -0.73 12.83
N ILE A 421 -17.41 -1.66 13.76
CA ILE A 421 -16.55 -1.84 14.95
C ILE A 421 -15.51 -2.96 14.75
N ASN A 422 -15.72 -3.85 13.78
CA ASN A 422 -14.75 -4.89 13.40
C ASN A 422 -14.75 -5.12 11.87
N PRO A 423 -14.02 -4.28 11.11
CA PRO A 423 -13.88 -4.44 9.67
C PRO A 423 -13.09 -5.70 9.28
N GLY A 424 -12.54 -6.47 10.23
CA GLY A 424 -11.93 -7.77 9.97
C GLY A 424 -10.51 -7.72 9.41
N GLY A 425 -9.69 -6.78 9.89
CA GLY A 425 -8.26 -6.67 9.58
C GLY A 425 -7.90 -5.69 8.45
N ALA A 426 -6.59 -5.46 8.29
CA ALA A 426 -6.03 -4.50 7.36
C ALA A 426 -6.30 -4.86 5.90
N ARG A 427 -6.63 -3.87 5.08
CA ARG A 427 -6.85 -4.00 3.64
C ARG A 427 -5.56 -3.71 2.89
N ILE A 428 -5.02 -4.72 2.21
CA ILE A 428 -3.82 -4.58 1.37
C ILE A 428 -4.23 -4.52 -0.10
N VAL A 429 -3.61 -3.63 -0.86
CA VAL A 429 -3.81 -3.44 -2.29
C VAL A 429 -2.46 -3.34 -3.00
N LEU A 430 -2.34 -3.99 -4.16
CA LEU A 430 -1.18 -3.88 -5.03
C LEU A 430 -1.63 -3.58 -6.45
N TYR A 431 -1.13 -2.48 -6.99
CA TYR A 431 -1.30 -2.08 -8.38
C TYR A 431 -0.02 -2.37 -9.15
N LEU A 432 -0.14 -2.93 -10.36
CA LEU A 432 0.96 -3.24 -11.25
C LEU A 432 0.64 -2.77 -12.68
N TRP A 433 1.57 -2.04 -13.31
CA TRP A 433 1.45 -1.61 -14.70
C TRP A 433 2.81 -1.64 -15.41
N LYS A 434 2.86 -1.49 -16.72
CA LYS A 434 4.13 -1.42 -17.46
C LYS A 434 4.77 -0.04 -17.27
N PRO A 435 6.10 0.07 -17.10
CA PRO A 435 6.79 1.35 -17.17
C PRO A 435 6.65 1.96 -18.57
N PHE A 436 6.66 3.28 -18.64
CA PHE A 436 6.49 4.08 -19.87
C PHE A 436 7.79 4.25 -20.67
#